data_AF-A0A1Y5TC43-F1
#
_entry.id   AF-A0A1Y5TC43-F1
#
_cell.length_a   1.000
_cell.length_b   1.000
_cell.length_c   1.000
_cell.angle_alpha   90.00
_cell.angle_beta   90.00
_cell.angle_gamma   90.00
#
_symmetry.space_group_name_H-M   'P 1'
#
loop_
_entity.id
_entity.type
_entity.pdbx_description
1 polymer ?
#
loop_
_entity_poly.entity_id
_entity_poly.type
_entity_poly.pdbx_seq_one_letter_code
_entity_poly.pdbx_strand_id
1 'polypeptide(L)'
;MAILDKHAILEKNVTLLAVFAFLVVTIGGLVQIAPLFWLENTIEDVEGMRPYSPLELAGRDVYIREGCYVCHSQMIRPMRDEVERYGHYSLAAESQYDHPFQWGSKRTGPDLARVGGRYSDEWHVDHLRNPQSVVPESVMPKYGFLENRMIDGKYIQDLLKTHQLVGVPYTDEMIAAANEDFAAQVDPFGDTDGLLERYPNAQVRNFDGQAGISEADALIAYLQMLGTLVDFSTFTPVASR
;
A
#
# COMPACT_ATOMS: atom_id res chain seq x y z
N MET A 1 -37.92 -44.31 -6.35
CA MET A 1 -37.05 -43.41 -7.12
C MET A 1 -35.88 -43.04 -6.25
N ALA A 2 -34.67 -43.37 -6.68
CA ALA A 2 -33.45 -43.03 -5.95
C ALA A 2 -33.27 -41.51 -5.96
N ILE A 3 -32.59 -40.96 -4.97
CA ILE A 3 -32.27 -39.52 -4.90
C ILE A 3 -31.57 -39.05 -6.19
N LEU A 4 -30.76 -39.92 -6.78
CA LEU A 4 -30.04 -39.66 -8.03
C LEU A 4 -30.96 -39.48 -9.24
N ASP A 5 -32.16 -40.06 -9.27
CA ASP A 5 -33.07 -39.91 -10.42
C ASP A 5 -33.73 -38.51 -10.46
N LYS A 6 -33.67 -37.75 -9.36
CA LYS A 6 -34.36 -36.45 -9.22
C LYS A 6 -33.60 -35.28 -9.86
N HIS A 7 -32.34 -35.46 -10.26
CA HIS A 7 -31.52 -34.44 -10.93
C HIS A 7 -32.13 -33.94 -12.25
N ALA A 8 -32.85 -34.80 -12.98
CA ALA A 8 -33.53 -34.45 -14.23
C ALA A 8 -34.56 -33.31 -14.08
N ILE A 9 -35.08 -33.07 -12.86
CA ILE A 9 -35.95 -31.93 -12.56
C ILE A 9 -35.15 -30.63 -12.61
N LEU A 10 -33.92 -30.62 -12.11
CA LEU A 10 -33.05 -29.44 -12.14
C LEU A 10 -32.55 -29.16 -13.56
N GLU A 11 -32.13 -30.20 -14.29
CA GLU A 11 -31.60 -30.05 -15.65
C GLU A 11 -32.63 -29.49 -16.65
N LYS A 12 -33.91 -29.83 -16.48
CA LYS A 12 -34.99 -29.38 -17.36
C LYS A 12 -35.55 -27.99 -16.99
N ASN A 13 -35.18 -27.45 -15.84
CA ASN A 13 -35.69 -26.17 -15.33
C ASN A 13 -34.54 -25.17 -15.16
N VAL A 14 -34.35 -24.30 -16.17
CA VAL A 14 -33.29 -23.28 -16.17
C VAL A 14 -33.32 -22.40 -14.92
N THR A 15 -34.50 -22.00 -14.45
CA THR A 15 -34.64 -21.20 -13.22
C THR A 15 -34.15 -21.95 -11.99
N LEU A 16 -34.50 -23.23 -11.83
CA LEU A 16 -34.04 -24.02 -10.68
C LEU A 16 -32.53 -24.22 -10.76
N LEU A 17 -32.00 -24.57 -11.92
CA LEU A 17 -30.56 -24.74 -12.12
C LEU A 17 -29.79 -23.44 -11.79
N ALA A 18 -30.28 -22.29 -12.26
CA ALA A 18 -29.66 -21.00 -11.97
C ALA A 18 -29.66 -20.65 -10.47
N VAL A 19 -30.78 -20.88 -9.77
CA VAL A 19 -30.88 -20.64 -8.32
C VAL A 19 -29.93 -21.54 -7.55
N PHE A 20 -29.89 -22.84 -7.84
CA PHE A 20 -28.99 -23.75 -7.13
C PHE A 20 -27.52 -23.48 -7.46
N ALA A 21 -27.18 -23.14 -8.71
CA ALA A 21 -25.82 -22.74 -9.07
C ALA A 21 -25.38 -21.48 -8.32
N PHE A 22 -26.26 -20.48 -8.21
CA PHE A 22 -26.01 -19.26 -7.43
C PHE A 22 -25.79 -19.57 -5.93
N LEU A 23 -26.65 -20.40 -5.34
CA LEU A 23 -26.49 -20.80 -3.94
C LEU A 23 -25.16 -21.53 -3.71
N VAL A 24 -24.77 -22.44 -4.62
CA VAL A 24 -23.51 -23.19 -4.47
C VAL A 24 -22.29 -22.26 -4.60
N VAL A 25 -22.25 -21.35 -5.57
CA VAL A 25 -21.09 -20.47 -5.78
C VAL A 25 -20.94 -19.42 -4.66
N THR A 26 -22.05 -18.93 -4.10
CA THR A 26 -22.03 -17.89 -3.04
C THR A 26 -21.49 -18.40 -1.71
N ILE A 27 -21.62 -19.71 -1.40
CA ILE A 27 -21.13 -20.29 -0.14
C ILE A 27 -19.63 -20.02 0.06
N GLY A 28 -18.81 -20.15 -0.99
CA GLY A 28 -17.37 -19.89 -0.89
C GLY A 28 -17.06 -18.46 -0.47
N GLY A 29 -17.71 -17.48 -1.10
CA GLY A 29 -17.55 -16.06 -0.75
C GLY A 29 -18.07 -15.75 0.66
N LEU A 30 -19.20 -16.32 1.06
CA LEU A 30 -19.76 -16.12 2.41
C LEU A 30 -18.83 -16.67 3.50
N VAL A 31 -18.20 -17.81 3.28
CA VAL A 31 -17.31 -18.44 4.28
C VAL A 31 -15.93 -17.79 4.33
N GLN A 32 -15.41 -17.30 3.20
CA GLN A 32 -14.05 -16.76 3.14
C GLN A 32 -13.97 -15.25 3.37
N ILE A 33 -14.93 -14.47 2.86
CA ILE A 33 -14.86 -13.00 2.89
C ILE A 33 -15.60 -12.45 4.10
N ALA A 34 -16.83 -12.92 4.35
CA ALA A 34 -17.70 -12.31 5.34
C ALA A 34 -17.08 -12.32 6.76
N PRO A 35 -16.51 -13.44 7.27
CA PRO A 35 -15.90 -13.45 8.61
C PRO A 35 -14.76 -12.44 8.79
N LEU A 36 -14.04 -12.08 7.74
CA LEU A 36 -12.92 -11.12 7.83
C LEU A 36 -13.39 -9.71 8.21
N PHE A 37 -14.66 -9.35 8.01
CA PHE A 37 -15.22 -8.06 8.44
C PHE A 37 -15.52 -7.99 9.95
N TRP A 38 -15.64 -9.13 10.63
CA TRP A 38 -16.07 -9.18 12.05
C TRP A 38 -15.02 -9.80 12.98
N LEU A 39 -14.02 -10.49 12.44
CA LEU A 39 -12.95 -11.11 13.22
C LEU A 39 -11.86 -10.07 13.50
N GLU A 40 -11.96 -9.41 14.65
CA GLU A 40 -10.98 -8.41 15.12
C GLU A 40 -9.57 -9.00 15.27
N ASN A 41 -9.46 -10.31 15.54
CA ASN A 41 -8.19 -11.02 15.66
C ASN A 41 -7.46 -11.27 14.32
N THR A 42 -7.98 -10.77 13.20
CA THR A 42 -7.29 -10.84 11.88
C THR A 42 -6.31 -9.70 11.67
N ILE A 43 -6.41 -8.63 12.48
CA ILE A 43 -5.52 -7.49 12.46
C ILE A 43 -4.74 -7.50 13.78
N GLU A 44 -3.42 -7.48 13.71
CA GLU A 44 -2.57 -7.44 14.89
C GLU A 44 -2.61 -6.05 15.52
N ASP A 45 -2.66 -6.00 16.86
CA ASP A 45 -2.47 -4.73 17.58
C ASP A 45 -1.01 -4.29 17.41
N VAL A 46 -0.80 -3.16 16.74
CA VAL A 46 0.51 -2.55 16.52
C VAL A 46 0.48 -1.09 16.94
N GLU A 47 1.53 -0.65 17.62
CA GLU A 47 1.74 0.76 17.93
C GLU A 47 2.42 1.48 16.75
N GLY A 48 2.09 2.76 16.54
CA GLY A 48 2.77 3.64 15.58
C GLY A 48 2.16 3.69 14.17
N MET A 49 1.20 2.82 13.83
CA MET A 49 0.51 2.90 12.54
C MET A 49 -0.31 4.19 12.42
N ARG A 50 -0.07 4.93 11.34
CA ARG A 50 -0.81 6.14 10.97
C ARG A 50 -1.25 6.07 9.50
N PRO A 51 -2.25 6.86 9.08
CA PRO A 51 -2.54 7.00 7.66
C PRO A 51 -1.35 7.64 6.92
N TYR A 52 -1.32 7.45 5.61
CA TYR A 52 -0.34 8.09 4.74
C TYR A 52 -0.43 9.61 4.83
N SER A 53 0.71 10.31 4.78
CA SER A 53 0.68 11.75 4.56
C SER A 53 0.16 12.03 3.13
N PRO A 54 -0.27 13.27 2.83
CA PRO A 54 -0.75 13.61 1.50
C PRO A 54 0.20 13.29 0.35
N LEU A 55 1.50 13.57 0.51
CA LEU A 55 2.51 13.29 -0.51
C LEU A 55 2.78 11.79 -0.65
N GLU A 56 2.87 11.06 0.47
CA GLU A 56 3.01 9.59 0.48
C GLU A 56 1.82 8.92 -0.25
N LEU A 57 0.60 9.43 -0.04
CA LEU A 57 -0.60 8.90 -0.68
C LEU A 57 -0.62 9.19 -2.19
N ALA A 58 -0.21 10.39 -2.60
CA ALA A 58 -0.01 10.69 -4.03
C ALA A 58 1.06 9.79 -4.66
N GLY A 59 2.14 9.53 -3.94
CA GLY A 59 3.21 8.64 -4.37
C GLY A 59 2.75 7.20 -4.56
N ARG A 60 1.88 6.74 -3.66
CA ARG A 60 1.22 5.45 -3.77
C ARG A 60 0.34 5.35 -5.02
N ASP A 61 -0.39 6.41 -5.37
CA ASP A 61 -1.18 6.44 -6.60
C ASP A 61 -0.30 6.44 -7.85
N VAL A 62 0.86 7.10 -7.81
CA VAL A 62 1.89 6.99 -8.87
C VAL A 62 2.41 5.55 -8.95
N TYR A 63 2.74 4.91 -7.83
CA TYR A 63 3.18 3.51 -7.77
C TYR A 63 2.17 2.56 -8.43
N ILE A 64 0.88 2.77 -8.17
CA ILE A 64 -0.22 2.00 -8.78
C ILE A 64 -0.33 2.30 -10.27
N ARG A 65 -0.31 3.58 -10.67
CA ARG A 65 -0.43 4.00 -12.07
C ARG A 65 0.68 3.42 -12.94
N GLU A 66 1.91 3.41 -12.43
CA GLU A 66 3.07 2.87 -13.14
C GLU A 66 3.15 1.34 -13.12
N GLY A 67 2.25 0.66 -12.38
CA GLY A 67 2.20 -0.80 -12.36
C GLY A 67 3.39 -1.43 -11.64
N CYS A 68 4.01 -0.73 -10.68
CA CYS A 68 5.13 -1.25 -9.91
C CYS A 68 4.82 -2.60 -9.24
N TYR A 69 3.56 -2.79 -8.83
CA TYR A 69 3.02 -4.03 -8.25
C TYR A 69 3.11 -5.26 -9.18
N VAL A 70 3.30 -5.08 -10.50
CA VAL A 70 3.47 -6.17 -11.46
C VAL A 70 4.83 -6.88 -11.27
N CYS A 71 5.82 -6.15 -10.75
CA CYS A 71 7.18 -6.62 -10.56
C CYS A 71 7.59 -6.75 -9.09
N HIS A 72 7.01 -5.93 -8.22
CA HIS A 72 7.36 -5.83 -6.81
C HIS A 72 6.20 -6.26 -5.93
N SER A 73 6.51 -7.00 -4.86
CA SER A 73 5.54 -7.29 -3.81
C SER A 73 5.77 -6.37 -2.61
N GLN A 74 4.70 -6.16 -1.84
CA GLN A 74 4.77 -5.58 -0.50
C GLN A 74 4.14 -6.54 0.51
N MET A 75 4.71 -7.74 0.63
CA MET A 75 4.26 -8.74 1.59
C MET A 75 5.40 -9.73 1.86
N ILE A 76 6.08 -9.57 2.98
CA ILE A 76 7.17 -10.45 3.40
C ILE A 76 6.55 -11.66 4.11
N ARG A 77 6.89 -12.87 3.66
CA ARG A 77 6.35 -14.12 4.22
C ARG A 77 7.11 -14.51 5.49
N PRO A 78 6.48 -15.24 6.44
CA PRO A 78 7.11 -15.66 7.69
C PRO A 78 8.06 -16.85 7.50
N MET A 79 9.03 -16.71 6.60
CA MET A 79 10.09 -17.68 6.36
C MET A 79 11.43 -17.04 6.71
N ARG A 80 12.33 -17.81 7.36
CA ARG A 80 13.64 -17.29 7.77
C ARG A 80 14.40 -16.61 6.63
N ASP A 81 14.43 -17.22 5.43
CA ASP A 81 15.15 -16.64 4.28
C ASP A 81 14.56 -15.30 3.81
N GLU A 82 13.24 -15.11 3.93
CA GLU A 82 12.63 -13.82 3.62
C GLU A 82 12.92 -12.78 4.68
N VAL A 83 12.94 -13.20 5.95
CA VAL A 83 13.24 -12.30 7.06
C VAL A 83 14.67 -11.79 7.00
N GLU A 84 15.64 -12.66 6.72
CA GLU A 84 17.04 -12.26 6.53
C GLU A 84 17.21 -11.30 5.35
N ARG A 85 16.42 -11.47 4.28
CA ARG A 85 16.54 -10.65 3.06
C ARG A 85 15.85 -9.29 3.21
N TYR A 86 14.61 -9.28 3.71
CA TYR A 86 13.72 -8.14 3.66
C TYR A 86 13.38 -7.54 5.03
N GLY A 87 13.70 -8.21 6.14
CA GLY A 87 13.36 -7.78 7.50
C GLY A 87 12.11 -8.49 8.03
N HIS A 88 11.54 -7.99 9.14
CA HIS A 88 10.39 -8.64 9.79
C HIS A 88 9.26 -8.92 8.79
N TYR A 89 8.63 -10.09 8.89
CA TYR A 89 7.51 -10.46 8.04
C TYR A 89 6.37 -9.44 8.17
N SER A 90 5.58 -9.28 7.11
CA SER A 90 4.51 -8.29 7.08
C SER A 90 3.36 -8.72 7.98
N LEU A 91 2.83 -7.77 8.75
CA LEU A 91 1.63 -7.93 9.56
C LEU A 91 0.41 -7.41 8.80
N ALA A 92 -0.78 -7.94 9.07
CA ALA A 92 -2.01 -7.47 8.42
C ALA A 92 -2.31 -6.01 8.77
N ALA A 93 -1.94 -5.58 9.98
CA ALA A 93 -2.08 -4.20 10.45
C ALA A 93 -1.33 -3.16 9.60
N GLU A 94 -0.28 -3.55 8.88
CA GLU A 94 0.48 -2.63 8.03
C GLU A 94 -0.30 -2.21 6.79
N SER A 95 -1.20 -3.07 6.30
CA SER A 95 -1.99 -2.83 5.09
C SER A 95 -3.43 -2.39 5.39
N GLN A 96 -3.75 -2.07 6.65
CA GLN A 96 -5.12 -1.71 7.06
C GLN A 96 -5.65 -0.45 6.37
N TYR A 97 -4.76 0.47 5.97
CA TYR A 97 -5.11 1.70 5.24
C TYR A 97 -4.89 1.61 3.73
N ASP A 98 -4.52 0.43 3.22
CA ASP A 98 -4.27 0.26 1.79
C ASP A 98 -5.56 0.00 1.01
N HIS A 99 -6.01 1.04 0.30
CA HIS A 99 -7.11 0.95 -0.64
C HIS A 99 -6.61 1.25 -2.07
N PRO A 100 -6.44 0.24 -2.94
CA PRO A 100 -6.47 -1.22 -2.69
C PRO A 100 -5.12 -1.76 -2.17
N PHE A 101 -5.12 -2.92 -1.49
CA PHE A 101 -3.90 -3.57 -0.99
C PHE A 101 -2.78 -3.69 -2.04
N GLN A 102 -1.51 -3.52 -1.63
CA GLN A 102 -0.33 -3.59 -2.52
C GLN A 102 0.48 -4.88 -2.37
N TRP A 103 -0.11 -5.93 -1.80
CA TRP A 103 0.54 -7.25 -1.74
C TRP A 103 0.74 -7.75 -3.17
N GLY A 104 1.99 -8.05 -3.52
CA GLY A 104 2.31 -8.49 -4.87
C GLY A 104 2.00 -9.96 -5.10
N SER A 105 1.71 -10.31 -6.34
CA SER A 105 1.55 -11.69 -6.79
C SER A 105 2.78 -12.24 -7.52
N LYS A 106 3.80 -11.40 -7.73
CA LYS A 106 5.02 -11.73 -8.47
C LYS A 106 6.21 -10.92 -7.92
N ARG A 107 7.41 -11.49 -8.02
CA ARG A 107 8.69 -10.85 -7.69
C ARG A 107 9.65 -10.96 -8.88
N THR A 108 9.53 -10.02 -9.82
CA THR A 108 10.57 -9.79 -10.84
C THR A 108 11.66 -8.89 -10.26
N GLY A 109 11.26 -7.88 -9.49
CA GLY A 109 12.14 -7.16 -8.58
C GLY A 109 11.99 -7.65 -7.13
N PRO A 110 12.81 -7.14 -6.19
CA PRO A 110 12.73 -7.48 -4.78
C PRO A 110 11.41 -7.02 -4.12
N ASP A 111 11.09 -7.57 -2.95
CA ASP A 111 9.99 -7.08 -2.11
C ASP A 111 10.31 -5.67 -1.55
N LEU A 112 9.30 -4.80 -1.48
CA LEU A 112 9.43 -3.40 -1.08
C LEU A 112 8.79 -3.07 0.28
N ALA A 113 8.17 -4.03 0.98
CA ALA A 113 7.42 -3.78 2.23
C ALA A 113 8.25 -3.15 3.35
N ARG A 114 9.58 -3.18 3.24
CA ARG A 114 10.55 -2.67 4.22
C ARG A 114 11.68 -1.89 3.55
N VAL A 115 11.39 -1.19 2.46
CA VAL A 115 12.42 -0.42 1.73
C VAL A 115 12.72 0.92 2.39
N GLY A 116 11.84 1.42 3.25
CA GLY A 116 12.02 2.68 3.96
C GLY A 116 13.35 2.73 4.71
N GLY A 117 14.15 3.76 4.43
CA GLY A 117 15.46 3.97 5.04
C GLY A 117 16.57 3.02 4.59
N ARG A 118 16.31 2.05 3.69
CA ARG A 118 17.35 1.14 3.17
C ARG A 118 18.26 1.79 2.13
N TYR A 119 17.72 2.72 1.35
CA TYR A 119 18.43 3.44 0.30
C TYR A 119 18.21 4.95 0.48
N SER A 120 19.17 5.75 0.03
CA SER A 120 19.01 7.21 0.05
C SER A 120 18.05 7.66 -1.04
N ASP A 121 17.53 8.87 -0.92
CA ASP A 121 16.64 9.45 -1.93
C ASP A 121 17.35 9.60 -3.27
N GLU A 122 18.64 10.00 -3.26
CA GLU A 122 19.45 10.09 -4.47
C GLU A 122 19.62 8.72 -5.16
N TRP A 123 19.76 7.65 -4.38
CA TRP A 123 19.76 6.30 -4.94
C TRP A 123 18.42 5.97 -5.61
N HIS A 124 17.30 6.32 -4.96
CA HIS A 124 15.99 6.13 -5.56
C HIS A 124 15.82 6.93 -6.85
N VAL A 125 16.25 8.19 -6.89
CA VAL A 125 16.25 9.03 -8.09
C VAL A 125 17.07 8.39 -9.21
N ASP A 126 18.33 8.04 -8.94
CA ASP A 126 19.22 7.45 -9.95
C ASP A 126 18.70 6.09 -10.45
N HIS A 127 18.16 5.27 -9.53
CA HIS A 127 17.56 3.99 -9.85
C HIS A 127 16.29 4.15 -10.69
N LEU A 128 15.37 5.06 -10.34
CA LEU A 128 14.17 5.30 -11.13
C LEU A 128 14.51 5.91 -12.50
N ARG A 129 15.48 6.81 -12.57
CA ARG A 129 15.93 7.43 -13.82
C ARG A 129 16.48 6.39 -14.78
N ASN A 130 17.35 5.51 -14.29
CA ASN A 130 17.97 4.47 -15.08
C ASN A 130 18.42 3.30 -14.18
N PRO A 131 17.58 2.27 -13.98
CA PRO A 131 17.91 1.16 -13.07
C PRO A 131 19.24 0.48 -13.44
N GLN A 132 19.54 0.40 -14.74
CA GLN A 132 20.75 -0.22 -15.27
C GLN A 132 22.04 0.57 -15.00
N SER A 133 21.99 1.85 -14.62
CA SER A 133 23.22 2.57 -14.25
C SER A 133 23.68 2.30 -12.82
N VAL A 134 22.76 1.95 -11.92
CA VAL A 134 23.07 1.59 -10.52
C VAL A 134 23.09 0.09 -10.29
N VAL A 135 22.28 -0.67 -11.05
CA VAL A 135 22.22 -2.13 -11.01
C VAL A 135 22.28 -2.65 -12.46
N PRO A 136 23.47 -2.95 -13.02
CA PRO A 136 23.65 -3.26 -14.44
C PRO A 136 22.75 -4.38 -14.99
N GLU A 137 22.46 -5.38 -14.17
CA GLU A 137 21.60 -6.53 -14.48
C GLU A 137 20.10 -6.28 -14.31
N SER A 138 19.70 -5.07 -13.89
CA SER A 138 18.30 -4.74 -13.64
C SER A 138 17.46 -4.84 -14.91
N VAL A 139 16.34 -5.54 -14.79
CA VAL A 139 15.29 -5.64 -15.82
C VAL A 139 14.20 -4.59 -15.64
N MET A 140 14.32 -3.71 -14.64
CA MET A 140 13.33 -2.69 -14.36
C MET A 140 13.29 -1.63 -15.49
N PRO A 141 12.10 -1.18 -15.92
CA PRO A 141 11.97 -0.08 -16.87
C PRO A 141 12.49 1.25 -16.31
N LYS A 142 12.79 2.21 -17.20
CA LYS A 142 13.22 3.55 -16.82
C LYS A 142 12.00 4.45 -16.58
N TYR A 143 12.02 5.16 -15.45
CA TYR A 143 10.97 6.06 -14.99
C TYR A 143 11.46 7.51 -14.81
N GLY A 144 12.58 7.91 -15.42
CA GLY A 144 13.11 9.29 -15.34
C GLY A 144 12.16 10.38 -15.85
N PHE A 145 11.05 10.02 -16.51
CA PHE A 145 10.01 10.97 -16.85
C PHE A 145 9.22 11.48 -15.63
N LEU A 146 9.23 10.75 -14.50
CA LEU A 146 8.54 11.16 -13.26
C LEU A 146 9.12 12.47 -12.70
N GLU A 147 10.43 12.67 -12.84
CA GLU A 147 11.12 13.94 -12.49
C GLU A 147 10.60 15.15 -13.29
N ASN A 148 10.01 14.91 -14.47
CA ASN A 148 9.52 15.96 -15.36
C ASN A 148 8.00 16.17 -15.25
N ARG A 149 7.31 15.40 -14.40
CA ARG A 149 5.86 15.49 -14.20
C ARG A 149 5.58 16.15 -12.86
N MET A 150 5.15 17.40 -12.92
CA MET A 150 4.83 18.17 -11.72
C MET A 150 3.42 17.87 -11.24
N ILE A 151 3.25 17.85 -9.92
CA ILE A 151 1.98 17.66 -9.24
C ILE A 151 1.64 18.90 -8.41
N ASP A 152 0.39 19.35 -8.49
CA ASP A 152 -0.08 20.63 -7.92
C ASP A 152 -0.96 20.44 -6.67
N GLY A 153 -1.14 19.20 -6.21
CA GLY A 153 -1.96 18.87 -5.06
C GLY A 153 -3.48 19.01 -5.28
N LYS A 154 -3.95 19.34 -6.51
CA LYS A 154 -5.35 19.73 -6.76
C LYS A 154 -6.40 18.76 -6.18
N TYR A 155 -6.15 17.46 -6.22
CA TYR A 155 -7.10 16.42 -5.78
C TYR A 155 -6.77 15.79 -4.43
N ILE A 156 -5.72 16.26 -3.74
CA ILE A 156 -5.26 15.68 -2.47
C ILE A 156 -6.37 15.69 -1.43
N GLN A 157 -7.09 16.81 -1.29
CA GLN A 157 -8.18 16.92 -0.34
C GLN A 157 -9.31 15.90 -0.64
N ASP A 158 -9.65 15.72 -1.92
CA ASP A 158 -10.69 14.77 -2.32
C ASP A 158 -10.24 13.31 -2.10
N LEU A 159 -8.94 13.05 -2.28
CA LEU A 159 -8.33 11.75 -2.01
C LEU A 159 -8.39 11.40 -0.52
N LEU A 160 -8.04 12.33 0.37
CA LEU A 160 -8.14 12.14 1.82
C LEU A 160 -9.60 11.94 2.26
N LYS A 161 -10.55 12.75 1.75
CA LYS A 161 -11.99 12.56 2.02
C LYS A 161 -12.49 11.18 1.58
N THR A 162 -12.02 10.70 0.43
CA THR A 162 -12.41 9.39 -0.08
C THR A 162 -11.84 8.27 0.78
N HIS A 163 -10.59 8.39 1.24
CA HIS A 163 -10.00 7.45 2.19
C HIS A 163 -10.69 7.49 3.56
N GLN A 164 -11.08 8.68 4.03
CA GLN A 164 -11.88 8.85 5.24
C GLN A 164 -13.21 8.10 5.13
N LEU A 165 -13.88 8.19 3.98
CA LEU A 165 -15.14 7.48 3.72
C LEU A 165 -15.01 5.97 3.80
N VAL A 166 -13.87 5.40 3.41
CA VAL A 166 -13.61 3.94 3.49
C VAL A 166 -13.01 3.49 4.83
N GLY A 167 -12.89 4.40 5.80
CA GLY A 167 -12.53 4.07 7.19
C GLY A 167 -11.12 4.44 7.61
N VAL A 168 -10.32 5.08 6.74
CA VAL A 168 -8.98 5.59 7.13
C VAL A 168 -9.17 6.79 8.08
N PRO A 169 -8.46 6.87 9.22
CA PRO A 169 -8.75 7.85 10.28
C PRO A 169 -8.17 9.23 10.00
N TYR A 170 -8.43 9.80 8.82
CA TYR A 170 -8.14 11.21 8.55
C TYR A 170 -9.11 12.10 9.35
N THR A 171 -8.58 13.11 10.04
CA THR A 171 -9.40 14.11 10.73
C THR A 171 -9.84 15.21 9.77
N ASP A 172 -10.87 15.98 10.15
CA ASP A 172 -11.28 17.16 9.37
C ASP A 172 -10.17 18.20 9.26
N GLU A 173 -9.30 18.26 10.27
CA GLU A 173 -8.11 19.11 10.27
C GLU A 173 -7.08 18.63 9.22
N MET A 174 -6.78 17.32 9.17
CA MET A 174 -5.91 16.75 8.12
C MET A 174 -6.45 17.05 6.72
N ILE A 175 -7.76 16.96 6.54
CA ILE A 175 -8.41 17.25 5.24
C ILE A 175 -8.32 18.75 4.92
N ALA A 176 -8.49 19.63 5.91
CA ALA A 176 -8.39 21.08 5.73
C ALA A 176 -6.95 21.52 5.40
N ALA A 177 -5.96 20.93 6.08
CA ALA A 177 -4.53 21.20 5.91
C ALA A 177 -3.87 20.42 4.76
N ALA A 178 -4.60 19.54 4.06
CA ALA A 178 -4.02 18.55 3.17
C ALA A 178 -3.09 19.12 2.07
N ASN A 179 -3.43 20.27 1.49
CA ASN A 179 -2.58 20.92 0.48
C ASN A 179 -1.35 21.60 1.08
N GLU A 180 -1.47 22.11 2.30
CA GLU A 180 -0.37 22.68 3.07
C GLU A 180 0.61 21.56 3.46
N ASP A 181 0.10 20.47 4.02
CA ASP A 181 0.88 19.27 4.37
C ASP A 181 1.58 18.66 3.16
N PHE A 182 0.88 18.57 2.03
CA PHE A 182 1.45 18.12 0.76
C PHE A 182 2.67 18.94 0.33
N ALA A 183 2.59 20.27 0.43
CA ALA A 183 3.68 21.16 0.05
C ALA A 183 4.79 21.21 1.11
N ALA A 184 4.43 21.20 2.40
CA ALA A 184 5.36 21.25 3.51
C ALA A 184 6.31 20.05 3.53
N GLN A 185 5.83 18.87 3.11
CA GLN A 185 6.64 17.64 3.16
C GLN A 185 7.87 17.67 2.24
N VAL A 186 7.85 18.47 1.17
CA VAL A 186 9.01 18.64 0.27
C VAL A 186 9.87 19.86 0.57
N ASP A 187 9.46 20.70 1.53
CA ASP A 187 10.18 21.93 1.89
C ASP A 187 10.92 21.75 3.23
N PRO A 188 12.21 21.36 3.20
CA PRO A 188 13.00 21.20 4.43
C PRO A 188 13.25 22.52 5.19
N PHE A 189 12.93 23.66 4.59
CA PHE A 189 13.08 24.98 5.21
C PHE A 189 11.73 25.63 5.58
N GLY A 190 10.63 24.94 5.30
CA GLY A 190 9.26 25.39 5.60
C GLY A 190 8.84 25.11 7.04
N ASP A 191 7.63 25.58 7.39
CA ASP A 191 6.96 25.18 8.63
C ASP A 191 6.39 23.77 8.47
N THR A 192 6.90 22.83 9.25
CA THR A 192 6.55 21.40 9.17
C THR A 192 5.98 20.88 10.48
N ASP A 193 5.84 21.72 11.50
CA ASP A 193 5.39 21.31 12.83
C ASP A 193 3.97 20.75 12.76
N GLY A 194 3.07 21.42 12.02
CA GLY A 194 1.70 20.95 11.80
C GLY A 194 1.63 19.62 11.04
N LEU A 195 2.47 19.45 10.02
CA LEU A 195 2.57 18.20 9.26
C LEU A 195 3.00 17.05 10.19
N LEU A 196 4.03 17.26 11.01
CA LEU A 196 4.59 16.24 11.89
C LEU A 196 3.68 15.92 13.09
N GLU A 197 2.87 16.88 13.54
CA GLU A 197 1.82 16.65 14.53
C GLU A 197 0.73 15.73 13.97
N ARG A 198 0.28 15.98 12.73
CA ARG A 198 -0.74 15.17 12.06
C ARG A 198 -0.21 13.81 11.59
N TYR A 199 1.02 13.77 11.10
CA TYR A 199 1.66 12.59 10.52
C TYR A 199 3.01 12.30 11.19
N PRO A 200 3.01 11.75 12.42
CA PRO A 200 4.26 11.42 13.13
C PRO A 200 5.18 10.53 12.29
N ASN A 201 6.49 10.79 12.33
CA ASN A 201 7.51 10.09 11.54
C ASN A 201 7.44 10.30 10.01
N ALA A 202 6.57 11.17 9.49
CA ALA A 202 6.65 11.60 8.10
C ALA A 202 8.03 12.21 7.81
N GLN A 203 8.63 11.79 6.71
CA GLN A 203 9.93 12.32 6.28
C GLN A 203 9.70 13.64 5.55
N VAL A 204 10.47 14.66 5.90
CA VAL A 204 10.43 15.99 5.28
C VAL A 204 11.77 16.29 4.64
N ARG A 205 11.78 16.45 3.32
CA ARG A 205 12.94 16.84 2.51
C ARG A 205 12.54 16.94 1.05
N ASN A 206 13.38 17.61 0.26
CA ASN A 206 13.30 17.53 -1.19
C ASN A 206 13.83 16.15 -1.63
N PHE A 207 12.96 15.29 -2.12
CA PHE A 207 13.27 13.88 -2.38
C PHE A 207 13.95 13.68 -3.74
N ASP A 208 13.64 14.51 -4.73
CA ASP A 208 14.24 14.42 -6.07
C ASP A 208 15.40 15.41 -6.32
N GLY A 209 15.56 16.38 -5.42
CA GLY A 209 16.59 17.42 -5.49
C GLY A 209 16.30 18.56 -6.49
N GLN A 210 15.09 18.62 -7.05
CA GLN A 210 14.69 19.58 -8.07
C GLN A 210 13.72 20.64 -7.53
N ALA A 211 13.43 21.66 -8.36
CA ALA A 211 12.51 22.71 -7.97
C ALA A 211 11.06 22.31 -8.27
N GLY A 212 10.17 22.56 -7.31
CA GLY A 212 8.74 22.20 -7.38
C GLY A 212 8.49 20.83 -6.76
N ILE A 213 7.31 20.26 -7.03
CA ILE A 213 6.89 18.96 -6.51
C ILE A 213 6.65 18.03 -7.70
N SER A 214 7.50 17.03 -7.88
CA SER A 214 7.37 16.07 -8.98
C SER A 214 6.66 14.78 -8.55
N GLU A 215 6.27 13.96 -9.52
CA GLU A 215 5.82 12.59 -9.25
C GLU A 215 6.95 11.72 -8.70
N ALA A 216 8.21 12.06 -8.96
CA ALA A 216 9.35 11.37 -8.36
C ALA A 216 9.44 11.69 -6.86
N ASP A 217 9.22 12.94 -6.44
CA ASP A 217 9.15 13.28 -5.01
C ASP A 217 8.11 12.45 -4.29
N ALA A 218 6.88 12.42 -4.84
CA ALA A 218 5.78 11.69 -4.25
C ALA A 218 6.09 10.19 -4.15
N LEU A 219 6.57 9.58 -5.24
CA LEU A 219 6.90 8.16 -5.25
C LEU A 219 8.01 7.82 -4.24
N ILE A 220 9.04 8.66 -4.12
CA ILE A 220 10.12 8.43 -3.16
C ILE A 220 9.63 8.61 -1.73
N ALA A 221 8.80 9.62 -1.44
CA ALA A 221 8.16 9.79 -0.13
C ALA A 221 7.36 8.54 0.27
N TYR A 222 6.58 7.97 -0.67
CA TYR A 222 5.88 6.71 -0.46
C TYR A 222 6.83 5.55 -0.14
N LEU A 223 7.86 5.35 -0.98
CA LEU A 223 8.84 4.27 -0.79
C LEU A 223 9.59 4.39 0.54
N GLN A 224 9.93 5.62 0.95
CA GLN A 224 10.65 5.88 2.19
C GLN A 224 9.82 5.61 3.45
N MET A 225 8.49 5.67 3.34
CA MET A 225 7.60 5.34 4.46
C MET A 225 7.42 3.82 4.62
N LEU A 226 7.52 3.02 3.54
CA LEU A 226 7.22 1.58 3.57
C LEU A 226 8.00 0.81 4.63
N GLY A 227 7.24 0.28 5.60
CA GLY A 227 7.73 -0.58 6.67
C GLY A 227 8.40 0.14 7.84
N THR A 228 8.24 1.45 7.95
CA THR A 228 8.84 2.25 9.02
C THR A 228 7.92 2.51 10.21
N LEU A 229 6.60 2.32 10.06
CA LEU A 229 5.60 2.73 11.05
C LEU A 229 5.40 1.75 12.21
N VAL A 230 5.67 0.46 12.01
CA VAL A 230 5.42 -0.57 13.02
C VAL A 230 6.61 -0.72 13.95
N ASP A 231 6.37 -0.61 15.26
CA ASP A 231 7.33 -1.04 16.27
C ASP A 231 7.19 -2.55 16.54
N PHE A 232 8.06 -3.34 15.91
CA PHE A 232 8.07 -4.80 16.07
C PHE A 232 8.41 -5.27 17.49
N SER A 233 8.95 -4.42 18.37
CA SER A 233 9.25 -4.80 19.75
C SER A 233 7.99 -4.97 20.60
N THR A 234 6.90 -4.31 20.20
CA THR A 234 5.58 -4.39 20.85
C THR A 234 4.77 -5.60 20.40
N PHE A 235 5.15 -6.19 19.26
CA PHE A 235 4.43 -7.32 18.67
C PHE A 235 4.81 -8.66 19.34
N THR A 236 3.80 -9.38 19.84
CA THR A 236 3.98 -10.74 20.37
C THR A 236 3.38 -11.77 19.41
N PRO A 237 4.19 -12.62 18.75
CA PRO A 237 3.65 -13.65 17.86
C PRO A 237 2.81 -14.65 18.65
N VAL A 238 1.63 -14.97 18.13
CA VAL A 238 0.82 -16.07 18.66
C VAL A 238 1.65 -17.35 18.53
N ALA A 239 1.89 -18.03 19.65
CA ALA A 239 2.63 -19.29 19.64
C ALA A 239 1.98 -20.24 18.63
N SER A 240 2.78 -20.73 17.67
CA SER A 240 2.31 -21.71 16.70
C SER A 240 1.76 -22.91 17.46
N ARG A 241 0.49 -23.25 17.23
CA ARG A 241 -0.09 -24.51 17.70
C ARG A 241 0.58 -25.70 17.03
#